data_AF-A0A6P0JS31-F1
#
_entry.id   AF-A0A6P0JS31-F1
#
_cell.length_a   1.000
_cell.length_b   1.000
_cell.length_c   1.000
_cell.angle_alpha   90.00
_cell.angle_beta   90.00
_cell.angle_gamma   90.00
#
_symmetry.space_group_name_H-M   'P 1'
#
loop_
_entity.id
_entity.type
_entity.pdbx_description
1 polymer ?
#
loop_
_entity_poly.entity_id
_entity_poly.type
_entity_poly.pdbx_seq_one_letter_code
_entity_poly.pdbx_strand_id
1 'polypeptide(L)'
;MSASTLSRYCLTVAGSVAIAWGIAIAPASACSPMPGSQPTPLSERVANTQYVFAGTVTNIEDNTVTIRVNEYIQGQGPRQVQVSGFNSHSCSDFIQETGQEYLFFAEETGNRTWSAVYDGAFGSIEPWNAETQAQLAQTANNSQTELPQEIADSIKQEIATRFNLDSSRVDIINAERQTWPDGCLGLSFPQQACTLAIVEGWSVQAQARQKVFNYRTDSTGNRIYLENGAEVLPNRVRNGVLREIDRQFSVRRRQLEVTAAYPRTWDGCYGLAKPNQACLSIAIFGWQVVVAGNDQQWVYHTDGGGSEVHFNEELSDISGESPVNPSPLRPLPIPEEEMPSRLPEDLVFRVTASGGIAGMTRK
;
A
#
# COMPACT_ATOMS: atom_id res chain seq x y z
N MET A 1 39.10 -54.34 45.40
CA MET A 1 39.35 -54.02 46.83
C MET A 1 38.74 -52.64 47.07
N SER A 2 37.43 -52.64 47.37
CA SER A 2 36.83 -52.24 48.66
C SER A 2 36.98 -50.75 48.94
N ALA A 3 35.95 -49.93 48.70
CA ALA A 3 34.70 -49.79 49.46
C ALA A 3 34.81 -48.68 50.51
N SER A 4 34.01 -47.63 50.32
CA SER A 4 33.11 -47.03 51.32
C SER A 4 32.66 -45.67 50.80
N THR A 5 31.56 -45.05 51.16
CA THR A 5 30.24 -45.35 51.73
C THR A 5 29.55 -43.98 51.70
N LEU A 6 28.23 -43.91 51.54
CA LEU A 6 27.29 -42.95 52.17
C LEU A 6 25.99 -42.97 51.31
N SER A 7 25.13 -43.95 51.57
CA SER A 7 23.96 -43.86 52.47
C SER A 7 22.88 -42.92 51.93
N ARG A 8 21.94 -43.53 51.18
CA ARG A 8 20.65 -42.94 50.82
C ARG A 8 19.63 -43.35 51.89
N TYR A 9 19.10 -42.39 52.64
CA TYR A 9 17.85 -42.58 53.37
C TYR A 9 16.71 -42.06 52.50
N CYS A 10 15.79 -42.98 52.20
CA CYS A 10 14.52 -42.74 51.52
C CYS A 10 13.50 -42.32 52.58
N LEU A 11 12.95 -41.11 52.47
CA LEU A 11 11.80 -40.66 53.24
C LEU A 11 10.70 -40.30 52.24
N THR A 12 9.77 -41.23 52.06
CA THR A 12 8.53 -41.04 51.31
C THR A 12 7.58 -40.19 52.15
N VAL A 13 7.37 -38.93 51.75
CA VAL A 13 6.23 -38.14 52.20
C VAL A 13 5.23 -38.10 51.06
N ALA A 14 4.13 -38.81 51.23
CA ALA A 14 2.94 -38.69 50.39
C ALA A 14 2.27 -37.35 50.71
N GLY A 15 2.45 -36.37 49.84
CA GLY A 15 1.77 -35.09 49.88
C GLY A 15 1.14 -34.80 48.53
N SER A 16 -0.19 -34.92 48.45
CA SER A 16 -0.99 -34.55 47.29
C SER A 16 -0.89 -33.03 47.07
N VAL A 17 -0.02 -32.60 46.14
CA VAL A 17 -0.01 -31.21 45.66
C VAL A 17 -1.10 -31.09 44.60
N ALA A 18 -2.15 -30.35 44.94
CA ALA A 18 -3.14 -29.87 44.00
C ALA A 18 -2.44 -29.03 42.93
N ILE A 19 -2.40 -29.54 41.69
CA ILE A 19 -1.92 -28.78 40.53
C ILE A 19 -3.01 -27.74 40.23
N ALA A 20 -2.84 -26.54 40.79
CA ALA A 20 -3.51 -25.36 40.29
C ALA A 20 -2.96 -25.10 38.88
N TRP A 21 -3.75 -25.43 37.85
CA TRP A 21 -3.50 -25.00 36.49
C TRP A 21 -3.73 -23.50 36.37
N GLY A 22 -2.84 -22.71 36.98
CA GLY A 22 -2.58 -21.37 36.51
C GLY A 22 -1.73 -21.52 35.26
N ILE A 23 -2.34 -21.38 34.07
CA ILE A 23 -1.57 -21.15 32.85
C ILE A 23 -0.92 -19.79 33.05
N ALA A 24 0.34 -19.79 33.48
CA ALA A 24 1.23 -18.66 33.30
C ALA A 24 1.35 -18.48 31.79
N ILE A 25 0.61 -17.52 31.24
CA ILE A 25 0.84 -17.07 29.87
C ILE A 25 2.24 -16.47 29.89
N ALA A 26 3.17 -17.11 29.18
CA ALA A 26 4.54 -16.64 29.04
C ALA A 26 4.53 -15.18 28.54
N PRO A 27 5.39 -14.29 29.05
CA PRO A 27 5.52 -12.96 28.50
C PRO A 27 5.97 -13.05 27.03
N ALA A 28 5.35 -12.21 26.21
CA ALA A 28 5.50 -12.12 24.76
C ALA A 28 6.95 -12.32 24.28
N SER A 29 7.23 -13.49 23.71
CA SER A 29 8.48 -13.80 22.96
C SER A 29 8.17 -14.17 21.51
N ALA A 30 7.13 -13.56 20.92
CA ALA A 30 6.64 -13.94 19.59
C ALA A 30 6.67 -12.81 18.55
N CYS A 31 7.04 -11.59 18.93
CA CYS A 31 7.16 -10.46 18.01
C CYS A 31 8.63 -10.05 17.99
N SER A 32 9.41 -10.60 17.09
CA SER A 32 10.74 -10.07 16.76
C SER A 32 10.86 -10.13 15.24
N PRO A 33 11.46 -9.11 14.59
CA PRO A 33 11.71 -9.16 13.15
C PRO A 33 12.50 -10.44 12.79
N MET A 34 12.26 -11.01 11.60
CA MET A 34 13.00 -12.19 11.17
C MET A 34 14.51 -11.91 11.17
N PRO A 35 15.37 -12.85 11.60
CA PRO A 35 16.82 -12.65 11.57
C PRO A 35 17.29 -12.22 10.16
N GLY A 36 17.99 -11.08 10.08
CA GLY A 36 18.48 -10.51 8.82
C GLY A 36 17.52 -9.56 8.10
N SER A 37 16.28 -9.37 8.59
CA SER A 37 15.42 -8.28 8.11
C SER A 37 15.97 -6.92 8.54
N GLN A 38 15.76 -5.90 7.72
CA GLN A 38 16.14 -4.51 7.99
C GLN A 38 14.89 -3.62 7.83
N PRO A 39 14.76 -2.53 8.61
CA PRO A 39 13.70 -1.57 8.38
C PRO A 39 13.84 -0.91 7.01
N THR A 40 12.73 -0.50 6.44
CA THR A 40 12.65 0.32 5.23
C THR A 40 13.49 1.59 5.45
N PRO A 41 14.33 2.01 4.46
CA PRO A 41 15.16 3.20 4.60
C PRO A 41 14.35 4.44 4.99
N LEU A 42 14.90 5.27 5.88
CA LEU A 42 14.21 6.44 6.41
C LEU A 42 13.65 7.37 5.31
N SER A 43 14.39 7.53 4.21
CA SER A 43 13.97 8.32 3.05
C SER A 43 12.68 7.80 2.41
N GLU A 44 12.55 6.47 2.27
CA GLU A 44 11.37 5.84 1.68
C GLU A 44 10.18 5.88 2.65
N ARG A 45 10.43 5.68 3.95
CA ARG A 45 9.40 5.86 4.98
C ARG A 45 8.83 7.27 4.98
N VAL A 46 9.70 8.28 4.83
CA VAL A 46 9.28 9.68 4.74
C VAL A 46 8.43 9.91 3.48
N ALA A 47 8.92 9.48 2.31
CA ALA A 47 8.22 9.68 1.04
C ALA A 47 6.82 9.04 1.00
N ASN A 48 6.67 7.84 1.57
CA ASN A 48 5.43 7.06 1.52
C ASN A 48 4.44 7.36 2.66
N THR A 49 4.74 8.31 3.55
CA THR A 49 3.89 8.62 4.70
C THR A 49 3.28 10.02 4.57
N GLN A 50 1.97 10.14 4.77
CA GLN A 50 1.27 11.42 4.62
C GLN A 50 1.79 12.51 5.59
N TYR A 51 1.95 12.16 6.87
CA TYR A 51 2.47 13.06 7.89
C TYR A 51 3.68 12.46 8.58
N VAL A 52 4.79 13.20 8.56
CA VAL A 52 6.01 12.87 9.30
C VAL A 52 6.38 14.05 10.17
N PHE A 53 6.52 13.83 11.47
CA PHE A 53 6.77 14.93 12.41
C PHE A 53 7.60 14.50 13.61
N ALA A 54 8.46 15.39 14.08
CA ALA A 54 9.15 15.23 15.35
C ALA A 54 8.26 15.76 16.48
N GLY A 55 8.19 15.06 17.60
CA GLY A 55 7.37 15.50 18.71
C GLY A 55 7.68 14.82 20.03
N THR A 56 7.17 15.41 21.10
CA THR A 56 7.33 14.87 22.46
C THR A 56 6.05 14.18 22.91
N VAL A 57 6.17 12.96 23.41
CA VAL A 57 5.05 12.21 23.99
C VAL A 57 4.59 12.87 25.27
N THR A 58 3.31 13.24 25.35
CA THR A 58 2.72 13.93 26.52
C THR A 58 1.74 13.09 27.32
N ASN A 59 1.09 12.11 26.69
CA ASN A 59 0.19 11.16 27.35
C ASN A 59 0.18 9.84 26.56
N ILE A 60 0.06 8.72 27.25
CA ILE A 60 -0.03 7.36 26.72
C ILE A 60 -1.25 6.71 27.35
N GLU A 61 -2.20 6.27 26.53
CA GLU A 61 -3.47 5.64 26.94
C GLU A 61 -3.71 4.39 26.09
N ASP A 62 -3.67 3.19 26.69
CA ASP A 62 -3.90 1.87 26.06
C ASP A 62 -3.26 1.67 24.66
N ASN A 63 -3.90 2.17 23.60
CA ASN A 63 -3.46 2.08 22.19
C ASN A 63 -3.32 3.45 21.50
N THR A 64 -3.23 4.53 22.27
CA THR A 64 -3.26 5.90 21.78
C THR A 64 -2.19 6.73 22.48
N VAL A 65 -1.48 7.55 21.72
CA VAL A 65 -0.44 8.44 22.23
C VAL A 65 -0.80 9.87 21.87
N THR A 66 -0.67 10.78 22.83
CA THR A 66 -0.82 12.22 22.59
C THR A 66 0.56 12.84 22.47
N ILE A 67 0.83 13.45 21.32
CA ILE A 67 2.11 14.04 20.97
C ILE A 67 1.97 15.55 20.89
N ARG A 68 2.89 16.27 21.54
CA ARG A 68 3.13 17.69 21.27
C ARG A 68 4.13 17.78 20.12
N VAL A 69 3.67 18.28 18.98
CA VAL A 69 4.49 18.37 17.76
C VAL A 69 5.50 19.50 17.91
N ASN A 70 6.77 19.18 17.68
CA ASN A 70 7.88 20.13 17.68
C ASN A 70 8.10 20.69 16.27
N GLU A 71 8.19 19.82 15.26
CA GLU A 71 8.26 20.20 13.86
C GLU A 71 7.60 19.16 12.95
N TYR A 72 7.08 19.61 11.81
CA TYR A 72 6.66 18.74 10.72
C TYR A 72 7.80 18.61 9.71
N ILE A 73 8.21 17.38 9.44
CA ILE A 73 9.15 17.03 8.35
C ILE A 73 8.40 16.92 7.03
N GLN A 74 7.21 16.31 7.07
CA GLN A 74 6.31 16.13 5.93
C GLN A 74 4.86 16.36 6.36
N GLY A 75 4.11 17.08 5.51
CA GLY A 75 2.75 17.52 5.82
C GLY A 75 2.71 18.73 6.75
N GLN A 76 1.50 19.15 7.15
CA GLN A 76 1.26 20.24 8.09
C GLN A 76 0.03 19.91 8.94
N GLY A 77 0.03 20.30 10.21
CA GLY A 77 -1.08 19.98 11.11
C GLY A 77 -1.03 20.69 12.47
N PRO A 78 -1.84 20.22 13.44
CA PRO A 78 -1.96 20.88 14.75
C PRO A 78 -0.72 20.66 15.62
N ARG A 79 -0.46 21.59 16.55
CA ARG A 79 0.66 21.50 17.52
C ARG A 79 0.53 20.35 18.53
N GLN A 80 -0.64 19.71 18.57
CA GLN A 80 -0.92 18.55 19.38
C GLN A 80 -1.72 17.57 18.54
N VAL A 81 -1.23 16.33 18.45
CA VAL A 81 -1.85 15.25 17.68
C VAL A 81 -2.09 14.08 18.61
N GLN A 82 -3.27 13.48 18.52
CA GLN A 82 -3.54 12.19 19.13
C GLN A 82 -3.45 11.14 18.02
N VAL A 83 -2.66 10.10 18.24
CA VAL A 83 -2.44 9.05 17.25
C VAL A 83 -2.73 7.70 17.89
N SER A 84 -3.58 6.93 17.23
CA SER A 84 -3.91 5.57 17.63
C SER A 84 -3.03 4.55 16.92
N GLY A 85 -2.95 3.36 17.51
CA GLY A 85 -2.28 2.24 16.92
C GLY A 85 -0.84 2.10 17.32
N PHE A 86 -0.17 3.07 17.95
CA PHE A 86 1.20 2.89 18.45
C PHE A 86 1.32 1.69 19.40
N ASN A 87 2.43 0.94 19.33
CA ASN A 87 2.71 -0.28 20.10
C ASN A 87 1.84 -1.52 19.76
N SER A 88 0.81 -1.41 18.91
CA SER A 88 -0.08 -2.54 18.63
C SER A 88 0.45 -3.56 17.63
N HIS A 89 1.28 -3.13 16.68
CA HIS A 89 1.82 -3.99 15.61
C HIS A 89 3.36 -4.01 15.54
N SER A 90 4.02 -3.17 16.34
CA SER A 90 5.48 -3.08 16.39
C SER A 90 6.07 -4.26 17.16
N CYS A 91 7.12 -4.86 16.62
CA CYS A 91 7.93 -5.87 17.32
C CYS A 91 9.27 -5.30 17.84
N SER A 92 9.57 -4.03 17.60
CA SER A 92 10.92 -3.46 17.79
C SER A 92 10.89 -2.13 18.56
N ASP A 93 9.92 -1.27 18.27
CA ASP A 93 9.83 0.06 18.88
C ASP A 93 8.56 0.20 19.72
N PHE A 94 8.73 0.57 20.99
CA PHE A 94 7.65 0.75 21.94
C PHE A 94 7.77 2.08 22.68
N ILE A 95 6.68 2.85 22.71
CA ILE A 95 6.57 4.06 23.52
C ILE A 95 6.08 3.64 24.91
N GLN A 96 6.99 3.66 25.90
CA GLN A 96 6.69 3.23 27.27
C GLN A 96 6.57 4.39 28.26
N GLU A 97 7.17 5.54 27.95
CA GLU A 97 7.27 6.67 28.87
C GLU A 97 6.91 7.99 28.18
N THR A 98 6.32 8.91 28.94
CA THR A 98 6.09 10.29 28.50
C THR A 98 7.39 11.10 28.58
N GLY A 99 7.43 12.24 27.87
CA GLY A 99 8.59 13.13 27.82
C GLY A 99 9.65 12.76 26.78
N GLN A 100 9.58 11.56 26.21
CA GLN A 100 10.47 11.12 25.14
C GLN A 100 10.12 11.77 23.79
N GLU A 101 11.13 11.97 22.96
CA GLU A 101 11.02 12.58 21.64
C GLU A 101 11.29 11.57 20.54
N TYR A 102 10.40 11.54 19.54
CA TYR A 102 10.48 10.63 18.40
C TYR A 102 10.14 11.37 17.12
N LEU A 103 10.58 10.79 16.00
CA LEU A 103 10.01 11.00 14.69
C LEU A 103 8.82 10.04 14.52
N PHE A 104 7.66 10.57 14.16
CA PHE A 104 6.41 9.81 14.02
C PHE A 104 5.98 9.70 12.57
N PHE A 105 5.46 8.54 12.19
CA PHE A 105 4.86 8.27 10.88
C PHE A 105 3.36 8.05 11.06
N ALA A 106 2.53 8.91 10.46
CA ALA A 106 1.09 8.87 10.64
C ALA A 106 0.30 9.28 9.39
N GLU A 107 -0.96 8.86 9.36
CA GLU A 107 -1.96 9.25 8.38
C GLU A 107 -3.21 9.81 9.07
N GLU A 108 -3.88 10.75 8.42
CA GLU A 108 -5.12 11.31 8.94
C GLU A 108 -6.29 10.42 8.55
N THR A 109 -6.86 9.75 9.54
CA THR A 109 -8.17 9.13 9.41
C THR A 109 -9.19 10.20 9.80
N GLY A 110 -10.20 10.51 9.00
CA GLY A 110 -11.09 11.69 9.14
C GLY A 110 -11.90 11.87 10.44
N ASN A 111 -11.51 11.20 11.55
CA ASN A 111 -11.88 11.50 12.93
C ASN A 111 -10.87 12.50 13.56
N ARG A 112 -10.87 12.67 14.89
CA ARG A 112 -9.92 13.56 15.63
C ARG A 112 -8.58 12.88 15.98
N THR A 113 -8.37 11.64 15.59
CA THR A 113 -7.28 10.76 16.03
C THR A 113 -6.60 10.12 14.81
N TRP A 114 -5.35 10.49 14.55
CA TRP A 114 -4.59 9.95 13.43
C TRP A 114 -4.27 8.46 13.64
N SER A 115 -3.87 7.77 12.56
CA SER A 115 -3.43 6.38 12.61
C SER A 115 -1.92 6.30 12.41
N ALA A 116 -1.24 5.44 13.16
CA ALA A 116 0.18 5.18 12.99
C ALA A 116 0.44 4.37 11.70
N VAL A 117 1.45 4.77 10.92
CA VAL A 117 1.87 4.09 9.70
C VAL A 117 3.06 3.17 10.00
N TYR A 118 2.88 1.88 9.76
CA TYR A 118 3.80 0.82 10.15
C TYR A 118 4.71 0.35 9.02
N ASP A 119 5.93 -0.07 9.38
CA ASP A 119 6.88 -0.72 8.48
C ASP A 119 6.96 -2.24 8.78
N GLY A 120 5.83 -2.92 8.59
CA GLY A 120 5.73 -4.36 8.87
C GLY A 120 6.03 -4.70 10.34
N ALA A 121 7.12 -5.45 10.59
CA ALA A 121 7.58 -5.78 11.95
C ALA A 121 8.38 -4.65 12.62
N PHE A 122 8.76 -3.63 11.85
CA PHE A 122 9.44 -2.43 12.31
C PHE A 122 8.41 -1.37 12.68
N GLY A 123 8.67 -0.61 13.75
CA GLY A 123 7.68 0.25 14.36
C GLY A 123 7.27 1.44 13.50
N SER A 124 6.37 2.26 14.02
CA SER A 124 5.87 3.49 13.38
C SER A 124 6.56 4.77 13.89
N ILE A 125 7.72 4.60 14.53
CA ILE A 125 8.53 5.68 15.11
C ILE A 125 10.01 5.46 14.84
N GLU A 126 10.80 6.53 14.95
CA GLU A 126 12.26 6.49 15.08
C GLU A 126 12.67 7.38 16.27
N PRO A 127 13.73 7.04 17.03
CA PRO A 127 14.22 7.90 18.10
C PRO A 127 14.67 9.25 17.53
N TRP A 128 14.28 10.35 18.17
CA TRP A 128 14.73 11.68 17.75
C TRP A 128 16.14 11.97 18.30
N ASN A 129 17.17 11.60 17.53
CA ASN A 129 18.57 11.75 17.91
C ASN A 129 19.41 12.27 16.73
N ALA A 130 20.71 12.48 16.97
CA ALA A 130 21.63 13.02 15.96
C ALA A 130 21.76 12.14 14.70
N GLU A 131 21.59 10.82 14.82
CA GLU A 131 21.64 9.89 13.69
C GLU A 131 20.40 10.05 12.81
N THR A 132 19.20 9.99 13.40
CA THR A 132 17.94 10.22 12.70
C THR A 132 17.90 11.59 12.03
N GLN A 133 18.36 12.64 12.73
CA GLN A 133 18.45 13.99 12.17
C GLN A 133 19.43 14.07 11.00
N ALA A 134 20.59 13.40 11.08
CA ALA A 134 21.54 13.35 9.98
C ALA A 134 20.97 12.59 8.77
N GLN A 135 20.26 11.49 9.00
CA GLN A 135 19.57 10.74 7.94
C GLN A 135 18.44 11.57 7.30
N LEU A 136 17.65 12.32 8.09
CA LEU A 136 16.64 13.25 7.57
C LEU A 136 17.26 14.39 6.74
N ALA A 137 18.40 14.93 7.18
CA ALA A 137 19.13 15.93 6.41
C ALA A 137 19.66 15.35 5.08
N GLN A 138 20.05 14.07 5.06
CA GLN A 138 20.38 13.35 3.83
C GLN A 138 19.15 13.09 2.96
N THR A 139 17.99 12.78 3.53
CA THR A 139 16.71 12.69 2.80
C THR A 139 16.41 14.01 2.11
N ALA A 140 16.49 15.13 2.82
CA ALA A 140 16.30 16.46 2.24
C ALA A 140 17.32 16.77 1.12
N ASN A 141 18.59 16.40 1.29
CA ASN A 141 19.62 16.57 0.26
C ASN A 141 19.43 15.64 -0.96
N ASN A 142 18.89 14.44 -0.76
CA ASN A 142 18.52 13.52 -1.84
C ASN A 142 17.27 14.00 -2.59
N SER A 143 16.32 14.66 -1.90
CA SER A 143 15.21 15.42 -2.51
C SER A 143 15.66 16.72 -3.19
N GLN A 144 16.90 17.18 -2.95
CA GLN A 144 17.50 18.37 -3.56
C GLN A 144 18.52 18.05 -4.67
N THR A 145 18.77 16.78 -4.99
CA THR A 145 19.54 16.48 -6.20
C THR A 145 18.57 16.61 -7.37
N GLU A 146 18.62 17.74 -8.06
CA GLU A 146 17.81 17.99 -9.25
C GLU A 146 17.98 16.82 -10.22
N LEU A 147 16.86 16.22 -10.66
CA LEU A 147 16.86 15.16 -11.66
C LEU A 147 17.69 15.65 -12.86
N PRO A 148 18.75 14.93 -13.28
CA PRO A 148 19.54 15.36 -14.42
C PRO A 148 18.65 15.62 -15.64
N GLN A 149 18.85 16.76 -16.29
CA GLN A 149 17.98 17.21 -17.39
C GLN A 149 17.89 16.15 -18.50
N GLU A 150 18.98 15.44 -18.78
CA GLU A 150 19.03 14.36 -19.76
C GLU A 150 18.05 13.21 -19.43
N ILE A 151 17.90 12.86 -18.14
CA ILE A 151 16.94 11.84 -17.68
C ILE A 151 15.51 12.39 -17.80
N ALA A 152 15.29 13.63 -17.37
CA ALA A 152 14.00 14.29 -17.49
C ALA A 152 13.52 14.35 -18.95
N ASP A 153 14.40 14.77 -19.86
CA ASP A 153 14.11 14.88 -21.29
C ASP A 153 13.84 13.50 -21.92
N SER A 154 14.60 12.48 -21.52
CA SER A 154 14.40 11.11 -21.99
C SER A 154 13.03 10.55 -21.57
N ILE A 155 12.61 10.78 -20.31
CA ILE A 155 11.29 10.37 -19.83
C ILE A 155 10.18 11.14 -20.55
N LYS A 156 10.33 12.46 -20.72
CA LYS A 156 9.36 13.27 -21.46
C LYS A 156 9.22 12.80 -22.90
N GLN A 157 10.33 12.45 -23.56
CA GLN A 157 10.35 11.94 -24.91
C GLN A 157 9.70 10.55 -25.02
N GLU A 158 9.93 9.67 -24.05
CA GLU A 158 9.31 8.34 -23.97
C GLU A 158 7.78 8.47 -23.87
N ILE A 159 7.28 9.32 -22.97
CA ILE A 159 5.83 9.60 -22.81
C ILE A 159 5.26 10.24 -24.07
N ALA A 160 5.96 11.24 -24.63
CA ALA A 160 5.55 11.92 -25.86
C ALA A 160 5.40 10.94 -27.03
N THR A 161 6.37 10.05 -27.19
CA THR A 161 6.36 9.03 -28.26
C THR A 161 5.25 8.01 -28.03
N ARG A 162 5.15 7.47 -26.81
CA ARG A 162 4.18 6.42 -26.46
C ARG A 162 2.74 6.88 -26.57
N PHE A 163 2.46 8.12 -26.17
CA PHE A 163 1.09 8.66 -26.13
C PHE A 163 0.78 9.67 -27.25
N ASN A 164 1.68 9.79 -28.23
CA ASN A 164 1.57 10.73 -29.35
C ASN A 164 1.26 12.16 -28.85
N LEU A 165 2.07 12.64 -27.90
CA LEU A 165 2.00 13.97 -27.29
C LEU A 165 3.22 14.79 -27.67
N ASP A 166 3.14 16.10 -27.46
CA ASP A 166 4.31 16.97 -27.44
C ASP A 166 5.03 16.80 -26.08
N SER A 167 6.36 16.68 -26.08
CA SER A 167 7.16 16.56 -24.86
C SER A 167 7.04 17.79 -23.96
N SER A 168 6.71 18.95 -24.53
CA SER A 168 6.43 20.18 -23.77
C SER A 168 5.15 20.10 -22.93
N ARG A 169 4.32 19.07 -23.14
CA ARG A 169 3.07 18.81 -22.38
C ARG A 169 3.25 17.75 -21.31
N VAL A 170 4.50 17.40 -21.00
CA VAL A 170 4.87 16.44 -19.98
C VAL A 170 5.67 17.15 -18.91
N ASP A 171 5.14 17.14 -17.69
CA ASP A 171 5.74 17.76 -16.53
C ASP A 171 6.34 16.70 -15.62
N ILE A 172 7.57 16.90 -15.15
CA ILE A 172 8.11 16.08 -14.06
C ILE A 172 7.58 16.69 -12.77
N ILE A 173 6.77 15.93 -12.04
CA ILE A 173 6.10 16.40 -10.83
C ILE A 173 6.77 15.88 -9.55
N ASN A 174 7.52 14.78 -9.64
CA ASN A 174 8.38 14.29 -8.57
C ASN A 174 9.56 13.50 -9.15
N ALA A 175 10.71 13.53 -8.48
CA ALA A 175 11.86 12.70 -8.80
C ALA A 175 12.68 12.41 -7.53
N GLU A 176 12.97 11.14 -7.30
CA GLU A 176 13.68 10.66 -6.12
C GLU A 176 14.81 9.74 -6.55
N ARG A 177 16.00 9.98 -6.00
CA ARG A 177 17.13 9.06 -6.18
C ARG A 177 16.81 7.74 -5.47
N GLN A 178 17.04 6.63 -6.15
CA GLN A 178 16.74 5.28 -5.67
C GLN A 178 17.89 4.34 -5.96
N THR A 179 17.96 3.24 -5.21
CA THR A 179 18.93 2.17 -5.43
C THR A 179 18.18 0.87 -5.66
N TRP A 180 18.37 0.30 -6.84
CA TRP A 180 17.66 -0.88 -7.29
C TRP A 180 18.43 -2.17 -6.97
N PRO A 181 17.72 -3.27 -6.66
CA PRO A 181 18.35 -4.53 -6.26
C PRO A 181 19.03 -5.28 -7.43
N ASP A 182 18.71 -4.92 -8.67
CA ASP A 182 19.17 -5.61 -9.87
C ASP A 182 19.21 -4.69 -11.12
N GLY A 183 19.76 -5.22 -12.22
CA GLY A 183 19.84 -4.53 -13.51
C GLY A 183 18.50 -4.34 -14.23
N CYS A 184 17.40 -4.82 -13.67
CA CYS A 184 16.03 -4.60 -14.13
C CYS A 184 15.31 -3.55 -13.30
N LEU A 185 16.05 -2.81 -12.46
CA LEU A 185 15.52 -1.75 -11.63
C LEU A 185 14.46 -2.25 -10.62
N GLY A 186 14.62 -3.50 -10.18
CA GLY A 186 13.68 -4.17 -9.27
C GLY A 186 12.34 -4.59 -9.93
N LEU A 187 12.24 -4.51 -11.26
CA LEU A 187 11.10 -5.05 -12.00
C LEU A 187 11.39 -6.48 -12.43
N SER A 188 10.42 -7.38 -12.23
CA SER A 188 10.56 -8.79 -12.59
C SER A 188 10.24 -9.02 -14.06
N PHE A 189 11.24 -9.32 -14.90
CA PHE A 189 11.04 -9.68 -16.31
C PHE A 189 11.09 -11.22 -16.49
N PRO A 190 9.94 -11.93 -16.59
CA PRO A 190 9.92 -13.40 -16.56
C PRO A 190 10.64 -14.07 -17.75
N GLN A 191 10.89 -13.32 -18.83
CA GLN A 191 11.53 -13.80 -20.05
C GLN A 191 13.00 -13.35 -20.18
N GLN A 192 13.53 -12.63 -19.19
CA GLN A 192 14.88 -12.06 -19.24
C GLN A 192 15.60 -12.26 -17.90
N ALA A 193 16.87 -12.61 -17.97
CA ALA A 193 17.71 -12.61 -16.78
C ALA A 193 18.13 -11.16 -16.44
N CYS A 194 17.84 -10.75 -15.21
CA CYS A 194 18.33 -9.49 -14.64
C CYS A 194 19.71 -9.73 -14.02
N THR A 195 20.63 -8.78 -14.15
CA THR A 195 21.92 -8.87 -13.45
C THR A 195 21.72 -8.64 -11.96
N LEU A 196 22.44 -9.36 -11.10
CA LEU A 196 22.38 -9.17 -9.64
C LEU A 196 23.17 -7.95 -9.13
N ALA A 197 23.55 -7.05 -10.03
CA ALA A 197 24.25 -5.82 -9.67
C ALA A 197 23.24 -4.82 -9.10
N ILE A 198 23.57 -4.23 -7.95
CA ILE A 198 22.85 -3.09 -7.39
C ILE A 198 23.05 -1.89 -8.31
N VAL A 199 21.97 -1.22 -8.69
CA VAL A 199 21.99 -0.11 -9.66
C VAL A 199 21.44 1.15 -9.01
N GLU A 200 22.25 2.20 -8.93
CA GLU A 200 21.76 3.54 -8.58
C GLU A 200 20.90 4.12 -9.71
N GLY A 201 19.91 4.92 -9.36
CA GLY A 201 18.95 5.42 -10.33
C GLY A 201 17.94 6.41 -9.76
N TRP A 202 16.80 6.53 -10.45
CA TRP A 202 15.74 7.46 -10.09
C TRP A 202 14.36 6.82 -10.21
N SER A 203 13.50 7.07 -9.22
CA SER A 203 12.04 6.96 -9.36
C SER A 203 11.50 8.33 -9.75
N VAL A 204 10.78 8.40 -10.85
CA VAL A 204 10.31 9.67 -11.43
C VAL A 204 8.82 9.60 -11.69
N GLN A 205 8.07 10.58 -11.19
CA GLN A 205 6.67 10.77 -11.50
C GLN A 205 6.54 11.89 -12.53
N ALA A 206 5.97 11.56 -13.68
CA ALA A 206 5.69 12.49 -14.74
C ALA A 206 4.18 12.60 -14.94
N GLN A 207 3.68 13.81 -15.14
CA GLN A 207 2.29 14.09 -15.43
C GLN A 207 2.15 14.52 -16.89
N ALA A 208 1.19 13.92 -17.59
CA ALA A 208 0.73 14.43 -18.88
C ALA A 208 -0.79 14.38 -18.93
N ARG A 209 -1.43 15.49 -19.31
CA ARG A 209 -2.88 15.67 -19.22
C ARG A 209 -3.35 15.46 -17.76
N GLN A 210 -4.22 14.49 -17.52
CA GLN A 210 -4.76 14.12 -16.20
C GLN A 210 -4.22 12.77 -15.69
N LYS A 211 -3.12 12.26 -16.28
CA LYS A 211 -2.51 10.98 -15.90
C LYS A 211 -1.12 11.19 -15.33
N VAL A 212 -0.81 10.44 -14.29
CA VAL A 212 0.52 10.33 -13.68
C VAL A 212 1.15 9.01 -14.13
N PHE A 213 2.42 9.08 -14.52
CA PHE A 213 3.24 7.96 -14.96
C PHE A 213 4.44 7.83 -14.03
N ASN A 214 4.66 6.62 -13.51
CA ASN A 214 5.78 6.31 -12.64
C ASN A 214 6.86 5.59 -13.46
N TYR A 215 8.06 6.12 -13.46
CA TYR A 215 9.21 5.59 -14.19
C TYR A 215 10.34 5.23 -13.24
N ARG A 216 11.02 4.12 -13.52
CA ARG A 216 12.31 3.77 -12.91
C ARG A 216 13.42 3.96 -13.93
N THR A 217 14.52 4.57 -13.52
CA THR A 217 15.69 4.77 -14.37
C THR A 217 16.97 4.34 -13.68
N ASP A 218 18.02 4.04 -14.45
CA ASP A 218 19.40 4.02 -13.93
C ASP A 218 19.96 5.45 -13.79
N SER A 219 21.12 5.59 -13.13
CA SER A 219 21.73 6.90 -12.85
C SER A 219 22.08 7.74 -14.08
N THR A 220 22.03 7.14 -15.27
CA THR A 220 22.35 7.76 -16.55
C THR A 220 21.14 7.93 -17.47
N GLY A 221 19.97 7.42 -17.10
CA GLY A 221 18.79 7.39 -17.98
C GLY A 221 18.92 6.44 -19.19
N ASN A 222 19.93 5.57 -19.22
CA ASN A 222 20.12 4.60 -20.32
C ASN A 222 19.10 3.46 -20.27
N ARG A 223 18.55 3.20 -19.08
CA ARG A 223 17.42 2.31 -18.85
C ARG A 223 16.31 3.12 -18.23
N ILE A 224 15.12 3.03 -18.83
CA ILE A 224 13.91 3.72 -18.40
C ILE A 224 12.76 2.72 -18.53
N TYR A 225 12.08 2.41 -17.43
CA TYR A 225 10.95 1.49 -17.43
C TYR A 225 9.71 2.17 -16.85
N LEU A 226 8.58 2.05 -17.56
CA LEU A 226 7.29 2.49 -17.07
C LEU A 226 6.69 1.44 -16.12
N GLU A 227 6.27 1.86 -14.93
CA GLU A 227 5.64 0.99 -13.92
C GLU A 227 4.15 0.73 -14.21
N ASN A 228 3.83 0.34 -15.45
CA ASN A 228 2.51 -0.16 -15.83
C ASN A 228 2.48 -1.69 -16.00
N GLY A 229 3.63 -2.35 -15.82
CA GLY A 229 3.83 -3.78 -15.95
C GLY A 229 3.64 -4.36 -17.36
N ALA A 230 3.34 -3.53 -18.37
CA ALA A 230 3.15 -3.99 -19.74
C ALA A 230 4.44 -4.55 -20.35
N GLU A 231 5.60 -4.04 -19.94
CA GLU A 231 6.91 -4.49 -20.45
C GLU A 231 7.34 -5.85 -19.88
N VAL A 232 6.91 -6.18 -18.66
CA VAL A 232 7.21 -7.46 -18.01
C VAL A 232 6.20 -8.56 -18.34
N LEU A 233 5.11 -8.24 -19.04
CA LEU A 233 4.07 -9.21 -19.40
C LEU A 233 4.63 -10.32 -20.31
N PRO A 234 4.50 -11.61 -19.94
CA PRO A 234 4.92 -12.72 -20.79
C PRO A 234 4.25 -12.70 -22.17
N ASN A 235 5.03 -12.97 -23.22
CA ASN A 235 4.54 -12.92 -24.60
C ASN A 235 3.39 -13.90 -24.87
N ARG A 236 3.36 -15.05 -24.17
CA ARG A 236 2.25 -16.00 -24.26
C ARG A 236 0.95 -15.40 -23.74
N VAL A 237 0.99 -14.76 -22.56
CA VAL A 237 -0.14 -14.06 -21.96
C VAL A 237 -0.61 -12.91 -22.86
N ARG A 238 0.31 -12.03 -23.29
CA ARG A 238 0.02 -10.94 -24.25
C ARG A 238 -0.72 -11.46 -25.48
N ASN A 239 -0.17 -12.48 -26.13
CA ASN A 239 -0.75 -13.03 -27.35
C ASN A 239 -2.07 -13.77 -27.12
N GLY A 240 -2.28 -14.36 -25.94
CA GLY A 240 -3.54 -14.96 -25.52
C GLY A 240 -4.64 -13.92 -25.43
N VAL A 241 -4.41 -12.85 -24.67
CA VAL A 241 -5.37 -11.74 -24.52
C VAL A 241 -5.70 -11.07 -25.86
N LEU A 242 -4.69 -10.73 -26.66
CA LEU A 242 -4.91 -10.10 -27.97
C LEU A 242 -5.65 -11.03 -28.97
N ARG A 243 -5.51 -12.36 -28.83
CA ARG A 243 -6.30 -13.32 -29.63
C ARG A 243 -7.75 -13.33 -29.19
N GLU A 244 -7.98 -13.24 -27.89
CA GLU A 244 -9.31 -13.32 -27.31
C GLU A 244 -10.14 -12.08 -27.65
N ILE A 245 -9.53 -10.90 -27.68
CA ILE A 245 -10.19 -9.66 -28.15
C ILE A 245 -10.60 -9.78 -29.62
N ASP A 246 -9.70 -10.26 -30.49
CA ASP A 246 -10.01 -10.49 -31.92
C ASP A 246 -11.15 -11.50 -32.07
N ARG A 247 -11.14 -12.60 -31.30
CA ARG A 247 -12.18 -13.62 -31.33
C ARG A 247 -13.55 -13.11 -30.86
N GLN A 248 -13.59 -12.34 -29.77
CA GLN A 248 -14.85 -11.88 -29.17
C GLN A 248 -15.42 -10.64 -29.85
N PHE A 249 -14.56 -9.69 -30.25
CA PHE A 249 -14.95 -8.36 -30.70
C PHE A 249 -14.56 -8.07 -32.16
N SER A 250 -13.90 -9.00 -32.86
CA SER A 250 -13.42 -8.82 -34.24
C SER A 250 -12.48 -7.63 -34.43
N VAL A 251 -11.75 -7.24 -33.38
CA VAL A 251 -10.76 -6.16 -33.42
C VAL A 251 -9.39 -6.72 -33.77
N ARG A 252 -8.82 -6.22 -34.88
CA ARG A 252 -7.55 -6.74 -35.39
C ARG A 252 -6.41 -6.36 -34.47
N ARG A 253 -5.51 -7.31 -34.18
CA ARG A 253 -4.32 -7.12 -33.32
C ARG A 253 -3.51 -5.84 -33.55
N ARG A 254 -3.37 -5.39 -34.79
CA ARG A 254 -2.62 -4.15 -35.13
C ARG A 254 -3.27 -2.87 -34.59
N GLN A 255 -4.53 -2.94 -34.18
CA GLN A 255 -5.30 -1.85 -33.59
C GLN A 255 -5.31 -1.91 -32.06
N LEU A 256 -4.65 -2.92 -31.48
CA LEU A 256 -4.66 -3.19 -30.05
C LEU A 256 -3.28 -2.93 -29.45
N GLU A 257 -3.27 -2.26 -28.31
CA GLU A 257 -2.08 -1.98 -27.53
C GLU A 257 -2.32 -2.39 -26.08
N VAL A 258 -1.39 -3.16 -25.49
CA VAL A 258 -1.44 -3.44 -24.05
C VAL A 258 -0.91 -2.23 -23.31
N THR A 259 -1.79 -1.52 -22.61
CA THR A 259 -1.48 -0.26 -21.91
C THR A 259 -1.07 -0.48 -20.47
N ALA A 260 -1.43 -1.62 -19.86
CA ALA A 260 -0.97 -2.04 -18.55
C ALA A 260 -1.10 -3.55 -18.37
N ALA A 261 -0.29 -4.14 -17.50
CA ALA A 261 -0.42 -5.52 -17.07
C ALA A 261 0.14 -5.74 -15.66
N TYR A 262 -0.72 -6.03 -14.70
CA TYR A 262 -0.32 -6.18 -13.31
C TYR A 262 -0.37 -7.66 -12.89
N PRO A 263 0.68 -8.19 -12.23
CA PRO A 263 0.60 -9.51 -11.63
C PRO A 263 -0.46 -9.49 -10.52
N ARG A 264 -1.29 -10.54 -10.47
CA ARG A 264 -2.39 -10.68 -9.53
C ARG A 264 -2.48 -12.11 -9.04
N THR A 265 -3.12 -12.30 -7.89
CA THR A 265 -3.50 -13.60 -7.38
C THR A 265 -5.02 -13.65 -7.32
N TRP A 266 -5.60 -14.68 -7.92
CA TRP A 266 -7.05 -14.82 -8.03
C TRP A 266 -7.58 -16.01 -7.25
N ASP A 267 -8.88 -15.95 -6.92
CA ASP A 267 -9.66 -17.11 -6.51
C ASP A 267 -10.02 -18.02 -7.70
N GLY A 268 -10.78 -19.09 -7.45
CA GLY A 268 -11.21 -20.02 -8.50
C GLY A 268 -12.16 -19.44 -9.55
N CYS A 269 -12.60 -18.19 -9.40
CA CYS A 269 -13.38 -17.45 -10.40
C CYS A 269 -12.56 -16.37 -11.10
N TYR A 270 -11.23 -16.35 -10.92
CA TYR A 270 -10.38 -15.30 -11.43
C TYR A 270 -10.76 -13.90 -10.92
N GLY A 271 -11.41 -13.78 -9.76
CA GLY A 271 -11.95 -12.51 -9.27
C GLY A 271 -13.14 -11.97 -10.09
N LEU A 272 -13.83 -12.83 -10.84
CA LEU A 272 -14.99 -12.51 -11.69
C LEU A 272 -16.26 -13.23 -11.22
N ALA A 273 -16.42 -13.38 -9.91
CA ALA A 273 -17.58 -14.03 -9.31
C ALA A 273 -18.88 -13.30 -9.72
N LYS A 274 -19.86 -14.02 -10.25
CA LYS A 274 -21.20 -13.47 -10.47
C LYS A 274 -21.92 -13.29 -9.13
N PRO A 275 -22.95 -12.42 -9.05
CA PRO A 275 -23.80 -12.33 -7.88
C PRO A 275 -24.30 -13.71 -7.44
N ASN A 276 -24.14 -14.02 -6.15
CA ASN A 276 -24.49 -15.31 -5.54
C ASN A 276 -23.69 -16.54 -6.05
N GLN A 277 -22.60 -16.35 -6.80
CA GLN A 277 -21.71 -17.44 -7.19
C GLN A 277 -20.65 -17.68 -6.12
N ALA A 278 -20.56 -18.92 -5.64
CA ALA A 278 -19.44 -19.33 -4.79
C ALA A 278 -18.20 -19.64 -5.65
N CYS A 279 -17.04 -19.17 -5.20
CA CYS A 279 -15.75 -19.39 -5.84
C CYS A 279 -14.85 -20.22 -4.94
N LEU A 280 -14.05 -21.11 -5.52
CA LEU A 280 -13.10 -21.90 -4.76
C LEU A 280 -12.02 -20.98 -4.16
N SER A 281 -11.76 -21.10 -2.87
CA SER A 281 -10.66 -20.41 -2.18
C SER A 281 -9.31 -21.05 -2.56
N ILE A 282 -8.80 -20.70 -3.72
CA ILE A 282 -7.48 -21.10 -4.23
C ILE A 282 -6.67 -19.86 -4.62
N ALA A 283 -5.35 -20.01 -4.79
CA ALA A 283 -4.47 -18.93 -5.21
C ALA A 283 -3.94 -19.20 -6.63
N ILE A 284 -4.62 -18.61 -7.63
CA ILE A 284 -4.17 -18.68 -9.03
C ILE A 284 -3.30 -17.46 -9.31
N PHE A 285 -1.99 -17.68 -9.49
CA PHE A 285 -1.08 -16.62 -9.92
C PHE A 285 -1.30 -16.28 -11.39
N GLY A 286 -1.45 -15.01 -11.69
CA GLY A 286 -1.96 -14.55 -12.97
C GLY A 286 -1.68 -13.08 -13.28
N TRP A 287 -2.35 -12.57 -14.31
CA TRP A 287 -2.20 -11.18 -14.75
C TRP A 287 -3.57 -10.52 -14.93
N GLN A 288 -3.68 -9.25 -14.53
CA GLN A 288 -4.72 -8.34 -15.00
C GLN A 288 -4.14 -7.52 -16.15
N VAL A 289 -4.61 -7.76 -17.37
CA VAL A 289 -4.11 -7.14 -18.60
C VAL A 289 -5.13 -6.12 -19.09
N VAL A 290 -4.66 -4.89 -19.31
CA VAL A 290 -5.45 -3.79 -19.88
C VAL A 290 -5.00 -3.55 -21.31
N VAL A 291 -5.94 -3.56 -22.25
CA VAL A 291 -5.71 -3.38 -23.68
C VAL A 291 -6.55 -2.22 -24.17
N ALA A 292 -5.97 -1.29 -24.90
CA ALA A 292 -6.68 -0.20 -25.57
C ALA A 292 -6.66 -0.38 -27.10
N GLY A 293 -7.71 0.10 -27.77
CA GLY A 293 -7.79 0.11 -29.22
C GLY A 293 -9.14 0.62 -29.73
N ASN A 294 -9.16 1.38 -30.83
CA ASN A 294 -10.38 1.95 -31.42
C ASN A 294 -11.29 2.70 -30.41
N ASP A 295 -10.71 3.53 -29.56
CA ASP A 295 -11.41 4.27 -28.48
C ASP A 295 -12.13 3.37 -27.46
N GLN A 296 -11.73 2.11 -27.38
CA GLN A 296 -12.21 1.12 -26.42
C GLN A 296 -11.06 0.62 -25.54
N GLN A 297 -11.41 0.11 -24.36
CA GLN A 297 -10.53 -0.54 -23.41
C GLN A 297 -11.11 -1.88 -22.97
N TRP A 298 -10.30 -2.93 -23.02
CA TRP A 298 -10.63 -4.24 -22.49
C TRP A 298 -9.71 -4.60 -21.32
N VAL A 299 -10.29 -5.20 -20.29
CA VAL A 299 -9.58 -5.75 -19.15
C VAL A 299 -9.78 -7.25 -19.13
N TYR A 300 -8.69 -8.01 -19.02
CA TYR A 300 -8.69 -9.46 -18.95
C TYR A 300 -7.91 -9.95 -17.73
N HIS A 301 -8.40 -11.02 -17.11
CA HIS A 301 -7.70 -11.75 -16.05
C HIS A 301 -7.19 -13.06 -16.63
N THR A 302 -5.93 -13.38 -16.42
CA THR A 302 -5.30 -14.60 -16.96
C THR A 302 -4.63 -15.40 -15.86
N ASP A 303 -4.35 -16.67 -16.13
CA ASP A 303 -3.34 -17.42 -15.40
C ASP A 303 -1.91 -16.95 -15.77
N GLY A 304 -0.90 -17.43 -15.05
CA GLY A 304 0.50 -17.07 -15.30
C GLY A 304 1.02 -17.52 -16.67
N GLY A 305 0.43 -18.56 -17.25
CA GLY A 305 0.82 -19.12 -18.56
C GLY A 305 0.12 -18.47 -19.76
N GLY A 306 -1.01 -17.80 -19.54
CA GLY A 306 -1.89 -17.27 -20.60
C GLY A 306 -2.73 -18.36 -21.27
N SER A 307 -2.94 -19.49 -20.59
CA SER A 307 -3.79 -20.59 -21.06
C SER A 307 -5.26 -20.29 -20.78
N GLU A 308 -5.53 -19.67 -19.63
CA GLU A 308 -6.86 -19.22 -19.22
C GLU A 308 -6.90 -17.70 -19.34
N VAL A 309 -7.90 -17.18 -20.04
CA VAL A 309 -8.05 -15.75 -20.37
C VAL A 309 -9.52 -15.37 -20.23
N HIS A 310 -9.84 -14.63 -19.18
CA HIS A 310 -11.21 -14.29 -18.82
C HIS A 310 -11.45 -12.79 -18.98
N PHE A 311 -12.51 -12.43 -19.71
CA PHE A 311 -12.89 -11.04 -19.91
C PHE A 311 -13.53 -10.47 -18.64
N ASN A 312 -13.06 -9.29 -18.21
CA ASN A 312 -13.66 -8.53 -17.13
C ASN A 312 -14.51 -7.41 -17.72
N GLU A 313 -15.81 -7.65 -17.82
CA GLU A 313 -16.77 -6.67 -18.37
C GLU A 313 -16.88 -5.41 -17.51
N GLU A 314 -16.85 -5.54 -16.19
CA GLU A 314 -17.04 -4.43 -15.25
C GLU A 314 -15.93 -3.37 -15.33
N LEU A 315 -14.69 -3.80 -15.59
CA LEU A 315 -13.55 -2.89 -15.73
C LEU A 315 -13.24 -2.49 -17.18
N SER A 316 -14.00 -3.01 -18.14
CA SER A 316 -13.82 -2.71 -19.56
C SER A 316 -14.72 -1.55 -19.99
N ASP A 317 -14.20 -0.70 -20.88
CA ASP A 317 -14.95 0.37 -21.52
C ASP A 317 -14.97 0.11 -23.04
N ILE A 318 -15.99 -0.63 -23.47
CA ILE A 318 -16.14 -1.06 -24.88
C ILE A 318 -17.19 -0.24 -25.62
N SER A 319 -17.71 0.82 -25.01
CA SER A 319 -18.87 1.57 -25.49
C SER A 319 -18.55 2.61 -26.56
N GLY A 320 -17.29 3.05 -26.70
CA GLY A 320 -16.98 4.27 -27.46
C GLY A 320 -17.59 5.54 -26.85
N GLU A 321 -18.13 5.44 -25.63
CA GLU A 321 -18.58 6.56 -24.81
C GLU A 321 -17.65 6.61 -23.60
N SER A 322 -16.76 7.60 -23.60
CA SER A 322 -15.85 8.00 -22.52
C SER A 322 -16.44 7.78 -21.10
N PRO A 323 -15.61 7.48 -20.08
CA PRO A 323 -16.07 7.14 -18.72
C PRO A 323 -16.53 8.37 -17.92
N VAL A 324 -17.59 9.03 -18.39
CA VAL A 324 -18.46 9.94 -17.63
C VAL A 324 -19.89 9.82 -18.18
N ASN A 325 -20.48 8.65 -17.99
CA ASN A 325 -21.92 8.55 -17.73
C ASN A 325 -22.18 7.13 -17.23
N PRO A 326 -22.42 6.90 -15.92
CA PRO A 326 -23.25 5.75 -15.61
C PRO A 326 -24.52 5.95 -16.44
N SER A 327 -24.92 4.96 -17.24
CA SER A 327 -26.30 4.89 -17.72
C SER A 327 -27.18 5.37 -16.57
N PRO A 328 -28.05 6.38 -16.76
CA PRO A 328 -28.74 6.99 -15.64
C PRO A 328 -29.37 5.85 -14.88
N LEU A 329 -28.90 5.61 -13.65
CA LEU A 329 -29.51 4.67 -12.73
C LEU A 329 -30.96 5.10 -12.75
N ARG A 330 -31.83 4.36 -13.44
CA ARG A 330 -33.26 4.63 -13.39
C ARG A 330 -33.56 4.43 -11.92
N PRO A 331 -33.92 5.49 -11.17
CA PRO A 331 -34.31 5.30 -9.79
C PRO A 331 -35.47 4.32 -9.86
N LEU A 332 -35.32 3.15 -9.24
CA LEU A 332 -36.48 2.31 -9.00
C LEU A 332 -37.32 3.10 -8.00
N PRO A 333 -38.51 3.61 -8.39
CA PRO A 333 -39.38 4.25 -7.42
C PRO A 333 -39.69 3.22 -6.35
N ILE A 334 -39.40 3.57 -5.09
CA ILE A 334 -39.82 2.78 -3.94
C ILE A 334 -41.35 2.68 -4.02
N PRO A 335 -41.95 1.48 -4.03
CA PRO A 335 -43.39 1.32 -4.01
C PRO A 335 -44.00 2.15 -2.87
N GLU A 336 -45.16 2.74 -3.08
CA GLU A 336 -45.79 3.62 -2.09
C GLU A 336 -46.11 2.87 -0.78
N GLU A 337 -46.20 1.54 -0.83
CA GLU A 337 -46.33 0.66 0.34
C GLU A 337 -45.05 0.54 1.18
N GLU A 338 -43.87 0.79 0.59
CA GLU A 338 -42.56 0.77 1.26
C GLU A 338 -42.12 2.16 1.73
N MET A 339 -42.87 3.22 1.36
CA MET A 339 -42.58 4.55 1.86
C MET A 339 -42.97 4.66 3.35
N PRO A 340 -42.09 5.20 4.21
CA PRO A 340 -42.46 5.46 5.58
C PRO A 340 -43.64 6.44 5.63
N SER A 341 -44.53 6.25 6.62
CA SER A 341 -45.67 7.14 6.82
C SER A 341 -45.21 8.60 6.92
N ARG A 342 -45.98 9.53 6.33
CA ARG A 342 -45.67 10.97 6.42
C ARG A 342 -45.47 11.38 7.86
N LEU A 343 -44.37 12.09 8.10
CA LEU A 343 -44.06 12.62 9.41
C LEU A 343 -45.12 13.68 9.80
N PRO A 344 -45.59 13.69 11.06
CA PRO A 344 -46.51 14.72 11.53
C PRO A 344 -45.92 16.13 11.39
N GLU A 345 -46.75 17.13 11.13
CA GLU A 345 -46.32 18.53 10.95
C GLU A 345 -45.64 19.12 12.21
N ASP A 346 -45.82 18.48 13.36
CA ASP A 346 -45.30 18.93 14.66
C ASP A 346 -44.03 18.17 15.10
N LEU A 347 -43.38 17.44 14.19
CA LEU A 347 -42.22 16.62 14.53
C LEU A 347 -40.96 17.48 14.75
N VAL A 348 -40.55 17.63 16.00
CA VAL A 348 -39.27 18.27 16.37
C VAL A 348 -38.14 17.23 16.30
N PHE A 349 -37.27 17.37 15.30
CA PHE A 349 -36.02 16.61 15.26
C PHE A 349 -35.03 17.19 16.28
N ARG A 350 -34.65 16.39 17.27
CA ARG A 350 -33.56 16.72 18.19
C ARG A 350 -32.28 16.07 17.67
N VAL A 351 -31.34 16.90 17.23
CA VAL A 351 -30.00 16.45 16.84
C VAL A 351 -29.06 16.60 18.04
N THR A 352 -28.45 15.50 18.47
CA THR A 352 -27.33 15.51 19.40
C THR A 352 -26.05 15.75 18.60
N ALA A 353 -25.56 16.98 18.55
CA ALA A 353 -24.33 17.31 17.82
C ALA A 353 -23.05 16.73 18.47
N SER A 354 -23.15 16.25 19.70
CA SER A 354 -22.07 15.53 20.40
C SER A 354 -22.63 14.80 21.64
N GLY A 355 -22.30 13.53 21.81
CA GLY A 355 -22.66 12.73 22.99
C GLY A 355 -21.41 12.13 23.63
N GLY A 356 -20.97 12.69 24.75
CA GLY A 356 -20.05 12.06 25.69
C GLY A 356 -20.79 11.77 27.00
N ILE A 357 -20.42 10.70 27.70
CA ILE A 357 -21.09 10.12 28.89
C ILE A 357 -21.11 11.00 30.17
N ALA A 358 -20.87 12.31 30.05
CA ALA A 358 -21.16 13.29 31.09
C ALA A 358 -22.11 14.35 30.53
N GLY A 359 -23.38 13.99 30.36
CA GLY A 359 -24.42 14.91 29.93
C GLY A 359 -24.74 15.94 31.01
N MET A 360 -24.26 17.17 30.88
CA MET A 360 -24.91 18.32 31.52
C MET A 360 -25.97 18.86 30.56
N THR A 361 -27.23 18.71 30.93
CA THR A 361 -28.36 19.35 30.24
C THR A 361 -28.48 20.78 30.77
N ARG A 362 -28.38 21.80 29.91
CA ARG A 362 -28.87 23.14 30.26
C ARG A 362 -30.20 23.40 29.56
N LYS A 363 -31.25 23.51 30.38
CA LYS A 363 -32.23 24.60 30.32
C LYS A 363 -32.21 25.30 31.67
#